data_AF-A0A2T0K2B0-F1
#
_entry.id   AF-A0A2T0K2B0-F1
#
_cell.length_a   1.000
_cell.length_b   1.000
_cell.length_c   1.000
_cell.angle_alpha   90.00
_cell.angle_beta   90.00
_cell.angle_gamma   90.00
#
_symmetry.space_group_name_H-M   'P 1'
#
loop_
_entity.id
_entity.type
_entity.pdbx_description
1 polymer ?
#
loop_
_entity_poly.entity_id
_entity_poly.type
_entity_poly.pdbx_seq_one_letter_code
_entity_poly.pdbx_strand_id
1 'polypeptide(L)' 'MTEQNGGRHEILAVCTRCHSVRALHDATLEQVLLGAAQTAHFRVDGQQTEIKGVCEDCAALATDRTVGKK' A
#
# COMPACT_ATOMS: atom_id res chain seq x y z
N MET A 1 -7.91 20.28 -23.44
CA MET A 1 -7.96 20.79 -22.06
C MET A 1 -9.04 19.99 -21.35
N THR A 2 -8.81 19.27 -20.24
CA THR A 2 -7.61 18.77 -19.55
C THR A 2 -8.05 17.51 -18.76
N GLU A 3 -7.21 16.63 -18.21
CA GLU A 3 -5.74 16.47 -18.28
C GLU A 3 -5.37 15.20 -19.10
N GLN A 4 -4.08 14.84 -19.13
CA GLN A 4 -3.65 13.43 -19.14
C GLN A 4 -3.11 13.13 -17.74
N ASN A 5 -3.91 12.50 -16.89
CA ASN A 5 -3.47 12.07 -15.57
C ASN A 5 -2.56 10.83 -15.76
N GLY A 6 -1.27 11.07 -15.99
CA GLY A 6 -0.28 10.00 -16.15
C GLY A 6 -0.31 9.12 -14.91
N GLY A 7 -0.76 7.88 -15.08
CA GLY A 7 -1.31 7.06 -14.00
C GLY A 7 -0.33 6.80 -12.87
N ARG A 8 -0.37 7.67 -11.85
CA ARG A 8 0.48 7.57 -10.66
C ARG A 8 0.04 6.36 -9.85
N HIS A 9 1.00 5.53 -9.46
CA HIS A 9 0.72 4.33 -8.71
C HIS A 9 0.24 4.66 -7.28
N GLU A 10 -0.88 4.07 -6.88
CA GLU A 10 -1.37 4.14 -5.51
C GLU A 10 -1.09 2.84 -4.75
N ILE A 11 -0.40 2.95 -3.62
CA ILE A 11 -0.13 1.85 -2.71
C ILE A 11 -1.05 2.05 -1.49
N LEU A 12 -1.87 1.06 -1.16
CA LEU A 12 -2.79 1.11 -0.02
C LEU A 12 -2.32 0.17 1.08
N ALA A 13 -1.79 0.73 2.17
CA ALA A 13 -1.50 -0.03 3.38
C ALA A 13 -2.78 -0.18 4.22
N VAL A 14 -3.28 -1.41 4.36
CA VAL A 14 -4.54 -1.74 5.03
C VAL A 14 -4.27 -2.50 6.33
N CYS A 15 -4.75 -1.96 7.46
CA CYS A 15 -4.66 -2.67 8.73
C CYS A 15 -5.69 -3.80 8.83
N THR A 16 -5.25 -5.03 9.03
CA THR A 16 -6.09 -6.23 9.20
C THR A 16 -6.83 -6.31 10.54
N ARG A 17 -6.67 -5.30 11.42
CA ARG A 17 -7.30 -5.25 12.75
C ARG A 17 -8.33 -4.12 12.91
N CYS A 18 -7.97 -2.89 12.55
CA CYS A 18 -8.88 -1.74 12.63
C CYS A 18 -9.39 -1.27 11.25
N HIS A 19 -8.96 -1.91 10.15
CA HIS A 19 -9.30 -1.54 8.78
C HIS A 19 -8.93 -0.11 8.36
N SER A 20 -8.06 0.57 9.11
CA SER A 20 -7.47 1.84 8.69
C SER A 20 -6.68 1.66 7.39
N VAL A 21 -6.89 2.55 6.43
CA VAL A 21 -6.14 2.59 5.17
C VAL A 21 -5.23 3.82 5.17
N ARG A 22 -3.97 3.65 4.76
CA ARG A 22 -3.04 4.75 4.47
C ARG A 22 -2.56 4.62 3.03
N ALA A 23 -2.72 5.67 2.24
CA ALA A 23 -2.09 5.78 0.93
C ALA A 23 -0.59 6.03 1.11
N LEU A 24 0.23 5.29 0.36
CA LEU A 24 1.67 5.44 0.27
C LEU A 24 2.03 5.75 -1.19
N HIS A 25 3.13 6.47 -1.38
CA HIS A 25 3.68 6.77 -2.70
C HIS A 25 5.16 6.42 -2.71
N ASP A 26 5.54 5.51 -3.61
CA ASP A 26 6.93 5.11 -3.84
C ASP A 26 7.17 5.02 -5.36
N ALA A 27 7.97 5.96 -5.86
CA ALA A 27 8.29 6.03 -7.29
C ALA A 27 9.19 4.87 -7.75
N THR A 28 9.96 4.24 -6.86
CA THR A 28 10.81 3.09 -7.20
C THR A 28 9.93 1.87 -7.45
N LEU A 29 8.97 1.61 -6.57
CA LEU A 29 8.03 0.50 -6.72
C LEU A 29 7.13 0.68 -7.96
N GLU A 30 6.69 1.91 -8.24
CA GLU A 30 5.97 2.25 -9.48
C GLU A 30 6.77 1.82 -10.72
N GLN A 31 8.04 2.23 -10.83
CA GLN A 31 8.88 1.89 -11.98
C GLN A 31 9.18 0.38 -12.09
N VAL A 32 9.36 -0.32 -10.96
CA VAL A 32 9.54 -1.79 -10.95
C VAL A 32 8.32 -2.50 -11.52
N LEU A 33 7.12 -2.10 -11.09
CA LEU A 33 5.87 -2.71 -11.56
C LEU A 33 5.56 -2.38 -13.03
N LEU A 34 5.84 -1.14 -13.47
CA LEU A 34 5.77 -0.75 -14.88
C LEU A 34 6.74 -1.57 -15.75
N GLY A 35 7.97 -1.80 -15.28
CA GLY A 35 8.96 -2.63 -15.99
C GLY A 35 8.54 -4.10 -16.10
N ALA A 36 7.95 -4.65 -15.05
CA ALA A 36 7.38 -6.01 -15.06
C ALA A 36 6.22 -6.13 -16.06
N ALA A 37 5.30 -5.16 -16.09
CA ALA A 37 4.20 -5.12 -17.04
C ALA A 37 4.69 -5.02 -18.50
N GLN A 38 5.70 -4.18 -18.78
CA GLN A 38 6.33 -4.07 -20.10
C GLN A 38 6.96 -5.40 -20.55
N THR A 39 7.64 -6.09 -19.64
CA THR A 39 8.26 -7.41 -19.91
C THR A 39 7.21 -8.47 -20.23
N ALA A 40 6.02 -8.37 -19.63
CA ALA A 40 4.87 -9.23 -19.93
C ALA A 40 4.02 -8.73 -21.12
N HIS A 41 4.46 -7.70 -21.85
CA HIS A 41 3.77 -7.07 -22.99
C HIS A 41 2.41 -6.41 -22.67
N PHE A 42 2.19 -5.98 -21.43
CA PHE A 42 1.00 -5.22 -21.02
C PHE A 42 1.24 -3.71 -21.14
N ARG A 43 0.18 -2.98 -21.54
CA ARG A 43 0.04 -1.54 -21.31
C ARG A 43 -0.61 -1.34 -19.93
N VAL A 44 -0.08 -0.40 -19.15
CA VAL A 44 -0.64 -0.04 -17.84
C VAL A 44 -1.35 1.30 -17.99
N ASP A 45 -2.68 1.28 -17.86
CA ASP A 45 -3.53 2.48 -17.86
C ASP A 45 -3.83 3.00 -16.44
N GLY A 46 -3.46 2.23 -15.41
CA GLY A 46 -3.52 2.58 -13.99
C GLY A 46 -3.04 1.42 -13.12
N GLN A 47 -2.55 1.69 -11.91
CA GLN A 47 -1.93 0.67 -11.06
C GLN A 47 -2.22 0.91 -9.57
N GLN A 48 -2.76 -0.09 -8.89
CA GLN A 48 -2.99 -0.09 -7.44
C GLN A 48 -2.32 -1.32 -6.81
N THR A 49 -1.72 -1.18 -5.63
CA THR A 49 -1.16 -2.31 -4.86
C THR A 49 -1.61 -2.22 -3.42
N GLU A 50 -2.25 -3.28 -2.93
CA GLU A 50 -2.70 -3.35 -1.54
C GLU A 50 -1.71 -4.15 -0.69
N ILE A 51 -1.30 -3.59 0.44
CA ILE A 51 -0.43 -4.23 1.43
C ILE A 51 -1.24 -4.44 2.71
N LYS A 52 -1.54 -5.69 3.05
CA LYS A 52 -2.24 -6.04 4.29
C LYS A 52 -1.23 -6.20 5.44
N GLY A 53 -1.43 -5.49 6.54
CA GLY A 53 -0.54 -5.51 7.70
C GLY A 53 -1.22 -5.09 9.00
N VAL A 54 -0.47 -4.71 10.03
CA VAL A 54 -1.00 -4.16 11.29
C VAL A 54 -0.43 -2.76 11.49
N CYS A 55 -1.27 -1.76 11.75
CA CYS A 55 -0.80 -0.39 12.01
C CYS A 55 -0.13 -0.26 13.38
N GLU A 56 0.62 0.82 13.58
CA GLU A 56 1.34 1.11 14.83
C GLU A 56 0.43 1.10 16.07
N ASP A 57 -0.77 1.70 15.99
CA ASP A 57 -1.73 1.73 17.09
C ASP A 57 -2.19 0.31 17.48
N CYS A 58 -2.54 -0.51 16.48
CA CYS A 58 -2.94 -1.89 16.72
C CYS A 58 -1.78 -2.75 17.23
N ALA A 59 -0.55 -2.50 16.77
CA ALA A 59 0.64 -3.19 17.26
C ALA A 59 0.89 -2.86 18.74
N ALA A 60 0.85 -1.58 19.12
CA ALA A 60 0.99 -1.15 20.52
C ALA A 60 -0.07 -1.78 21.44
N LEU A 61 -1.33 -1.83 20.99
CA LEU A 61 -2.43 -2.50 21.72
C LEU A 61 -2.28 -4.02 21.86
N ALA A 62 -1.40 -4.68 21.09
CA ALA A 62 -1.07 -6.08 21.33
C ALA A 62 -0.05 -6.24 22.47
N THR A 63 0.94 -5.36 22.53
CA THR A 63 2.05 -5.39 23.49
C THR A 63 1.59 -5.15 24.93
N ASP A 64 0.60 -4.27 25.13
CA ASP A 64 0.06 -3.90 26.45
C ASP A 64 -0.56 -5.10 27.20
N ARG A 65 -1.24 -6.01 26.47
CA ARG A 65 -1.86 -7.22 27.05
C ARG A 65 -0.87 -8.18 27.72
N THR A 66 0.42 -8.09 27.39
CA THR A 66 1.47 -8.92 27.99
C THR A 66 1.97 -8.39 29.34
N VAL A 67 1.67 -7.14 29.69
CA VAL A 67 2.04 -6.50 30.98
C VAL A 67 0.82 -6.43 31.94
N GLY A 68 -0.30 -7.05 31.56
CA GLY A 68 -1.57 -7.04 32.32
C GLY A 68 -1.84 -8.24 33.22
N LYS A 69 -0.85 -9.10 33.52
CA LYS A 69 -1.04 -10.29 34.38
C LYS A 69 -0.30 -10.13 35.71
N LYS A 70 -1.00 -9.52 36.67
CA LYS A 70 -0.57 -9.31 38.06
C LYS A 70 -1.28 -10.29 38.99
#